data_AF-T0ZC73-F1
#
_entry.id   AF-T0ZC73-F1
#
_cell.length_a   1.000
_cell.length_b   1.000
_cell.length_c   1.000
_cell.angle_alpha   90.00
_cell.angle_beta   90.00
_cell.angle_gamma   90.00
#
_symmetry.space_group_name_H-M   'P 1'
#
loop_
_entity.id
_entity.type
_entity.pdbx_description
1 polymer ?
#
loop_
_entity_poly.entity_id
_entity_poly.type
_entity_poly.pdbx_seq_one_letter_code
_entity_poly.pdbx_strand_id
1 'polypeptide(L)' 'PGLVQKLLTNLGRVLESQGKKGVQGVLLVAPQARFGIRRLVERYFPSLPVLSPQEIPADISIQSSDVVRYQEA' A
#
# COMPACT_ATOMS: atom_id res chain seq x y z
N PRO A 1 13.86 5.61 13.11
CA PRO A 1 12.87 4.65 13.66
C PRO A 1 11.40 5.10 13.53
N GLY A 2 11.06 6.33 13.93
CA GLY A 2 9.65 6.77 13.99
C GLY A 2 8.92 6.86 12.64
N LEU A 3 9.62 7.16 11.54
CA LEU A 3 8.99 7.31 10.22
C LEU A 3 8.37 6.00 9.70
N VAL A 4 9.14 4.91 9.77
CA VAL A 4 8.69 3.58 9.33
C VAL A 4 7.51 3.11 10.17
N GLN A 5 7.59 3.29 11.49
CA GLN A 5 6.50 2.93 12.40
C GLN A 5 5.22 3.71 12.08
N LYS A 6 5.32 5.03 11.86
CA LYS A 6 4.18 5.85 11.43
C LYS A 6 3.58 5.38 10.11
N LEU A 7 4.42 5.06 9.14
CA LEU A 7 3.98 4.53 7.84
C LEU A 7 3.20 3.22 8.01
N LEU A 8 3.74 2.25 8.77
CA LEU A 8 3.10 0.96 9.01
C LEU A 8 1.76 1.12 9.76
N THR A 9 1.71 1.99 10.76
CA THR A 9 0.47 2.30 11.49
C THR A 9 -0.58 2.92 10.59
N ASN A 10 -0.20 3.91 9.78
CA ASN A 10 -1.12 4.57 8.85
C ASN A 10 -1.60 3.59 7.77
N LEU A 11 -0.71 2.76 7.22
CA LEU A 11 -1.07 1.72 6.28
C LEU A 11 -2.08 0.74 6.88
N GLY A 12 -1.85 0.26 8.10
CA GLY A 12 -2.78 -0.62 8.81
C GLY A 12 -4.17 -0.01 8.96
N ARG A 13 -4.24 1.28 9.33
CA ARG A 13 -5.52 2.01 9.46
C ARG A 13 -6.29 2.08 8.13
N VAL A 14 -5.59 2.36 7.03
CA VAL A 14 -6.19 2.41 5.69
C VAL A 14 -6.69 1.02 5.28
N LEU A 15 -5.89 -0.02 5.48
CA LEU A 15 -6.28 -1.39 5.14
C LEU A 15 -7.49 -1.86 5.96
N GLU A 16 -7.56 -1.54 7.25
CA GLU A 16 -8.72 -1.86 8.08
C GLU A 16 -9.97 -1.12 7.62
N SER A 17 -9.85 0.18 7.32
CA SER A 17 -10.94 1.00 6.79
C SER A 17 -11.50 0.44 5.47
N GLN A 18 -10.61 0.05 4.55
CA GLN A 18 -10.99 -0.55 3.28
C GLN A 18 -11.58 -1.96 3.45
N GLY A 19 -11.01 -2.77 4.34
CA GLY A 19 -11.54 -4.07 4.70
C GLY A 19 -12.96 -4.02 5.26
N LYS A 20 -13.28 -3.00 6.08
CA LYS A 20 -14.65 -2.75 6.59
C LYS A 20 -15.64 -2.42 5.47
N LYS A 21 -15.18 -1.84 4.36
CA LYS A 21 -15.99 -1.59 3.15
C LYS A 21 -16.10 -2.82 2.23
N GLY A 22 -15.51 -3.96 2.62
CA GLY A 22 -15.46 -5.16 1.80
C GLY A 22 -14.48 -5.08 0.62
N VAL A 23 -13.62 -4.06 0.58
CA VAL A 23 -12.66 -3.84 -0.51
C VAL A 23 -11.30 -4.38 -0.10
N GLN A 24 -10.80 -5.38 -0.81
CA GLN A 24 -9.41 -5.82 -0.69
C GLN A 24 -8.55 -4.95 -1.61
N GLY A 25 -7.84 -3.99 -1.03
CA GLY A 25 -6.97 -3.07 -1.76
C GLY A 25 -5.59 -3.67 -2.08
N VAL A 26 -4.95 -3.10 -3.09
CA VAL A 26 -3.54 -3.34 -3.43
C VAL A 26 -2.73 -2.09 -3.12
N LEU A 27 -1.49 -2.27 -2.66
CA LEU A 27 -0.57 -1.14 -2.45
C LEU A 27 0.18 -0.86 -3.75
N LEU A 28 -0.17 0.24 -4.41
CA LEU A 28 0.51 0.73 -5.60
C LEU A 28 1.73 1.60 -5.22
N VAL A 29 2.90 1.27 -5.77
CA VAL A 29 4.17 1.97 -5.51
C VAL A 29 4.96 2.18 -6.80
N ALA A 30 5.92 3.10 -6.77
CA ALA A 30 6.85 3.26 -7.89
C ALA A 30 7.68 1.97 -8.10
N PRO A 31 7.97 1.58 -9.36
CA PRO A 31 8.65 0.32 -9.67
C PRO A 31 10.01 0.17 -8.96
N GLN A 32 10.79 1.25 -8.83
CA GLN A 32 12.07 1.23 -8.13
C GLN A 32 11.95 0.98 -6.62
N ALA A 33 10.79 1.30 -6.02
CA ALA A 33 10.54 1.12 -4.59
C ALA A 33 9.88 -0.22 -4.26
N ARG A 34 9.31 -0.92 -5.26
CA ARG A 34 8.53 -2.15 -5.12
C ARG A 34 9.16 -3.18 -4.18
N PHE A 35 10.41 -3.57 -4.47
CA PHE A 35 11.10 -4.60 -3.71
C PHE A 35 11.34 -4.19 -2.25
N GLY A 36 11.84 -2.97 -2.05
CA GLY A 36 12.10 -2.44 -0.71
C GLY A 36 10.83 -2.31 0.12
N ILE A 37 9.74 -1.82 -0.49
CA ILE A 37 8.46 -1.70 0.20
C ILE A 37 7.88 -3.07 0.51
N ARG A 38 7.86 -4.02 -0.43
CA ARG A 38 7.37 -5.39 -0.16
C ARG A 38 8.11 -6.01 1.02
N ARG A 39 9.44 -5.96 1.03
CA ARG A 39 10.26 -6.51 2.12
C ARG A 39 10.00 -5.82 3.46
N LEU A 40 9.67 -4.53 3.43
CA LEU A 40 9.31 -3.77 4.63
C LEU A 40 7.95 -4.18 5.19
N VAL A 41 6.94 -4.35 4.32
CA VAL A 41 5.55 -4.57 4.74
C VAL A 41 5.19 -6.05 4.92
N GLU A 42 5.87 -6.98 4.26
CA GLU A 42 5.48 -8.39 4.21
C GLU A 42 5.42 -9.08 5.58
N ARG A 43 6.26 -8.64 6.53
CA ARG A 43 6.25 -9.16 7.90
C ARG A 43 4.99 -8.78 8.68
N TYR A 44 4.39 -7.63 8.36
CA TYR A 44 3.23 -7.07 9.07
C TYR A 44 1.93 -7.33 8.32
N PHE A 45 1.97 -7.32 6.99
CA PHE A 45 0.83 -7.45 6.10
C PHE A 45 1.13 -8.51 5.02
N PRO A 46 1.24 -9.79 5.38
CA PRO A 46 1.68 -10.84 4.44
C PRO A 46 0.75 -10.98 3.24
N SER A 47 -0.56 -10.80 3.45
CA SER A 47 -1.60 -10.85 2.43
C SER A 47 -1.72 -9.60 1.57
N LEU A 48 -1.04 -8.49 1.91
CA LEU A 48 -1.11 -7.25 1.14
C LEU A 48 -0.31 -7.38 -0.17
N PRO A 49 -0.97 -7.30 -1.34
CA PRO A 49 -0.27 -7.24 -2.60
C PRO A 49 0.39 -5.88 -2.74
N VAL A 50 1.68 -5.86 -3.03
CA VAL A 50 2.41 -4.64 -3.41
C VAL A 50 2.63 -4.73 -4.90
N LEU A 51 2.20 -3.73 -5.66
CA LEU A 51 2.23 -3.68 -7.13
C LEU A 51 2.85 -2.36 -7.60
N SER A 52 3.47 -2.40 -8.77
CA SER A 52 3.85 -1.20 -9.52
C SER A 52 2.90 -1.01 -10.71
N PRO A 53 2.72 0.24 -11.20
CA PRO A 53 1.90 0.49 -12.37
C PRO A 53 2.33 -0.31 -13.61
N GLN A 54 3.63 -0.62 -13.75
CA GLN A 54 4.14 -1.43 -14.87
C GLN A 54 3.70 -2.88 -14.86
N GLU A 55 3.21 -3.41 -13.73
CA GLU A 55 2.73 -4.78 -13.62
C GLU A 55 1.24 -4.90 -13.91
N ILE A 56 0.56 -3.77 -14.12
CA ILE A 56 -0.87 -3.72 -14.39
C ILE A 56 -1.05 -3.57 -15.91
N PRO A 57 -1.75 -4.52 -16.57
CA PRO A 57 -2.15 -4.38 -17.96
C PRO A 57 -2.90 -3.05 -18.22
N ALA A 58 -2.62 -2.42 -19.37
CA ALA A 58 -3.12 -1.08 -19.68
C ALA A 58 -4.65 -0.98 -19.84
N ASP A 59 -5.31 -2.12 -20.01
CA ASP A 59 -6.77 -2.26 -20.09
C ASP A 59 -7.46 -2.25 -18.72
N ILE A 60 -6.70 -2.32 -17.62
CA ILE A 60 -7.26 -2.28 -16.26
C ILE A 60 -7.35 -0.84 -15.76
N SER A 61 -8.56 -0.40 -15.41
CA SER A 61 -8.78 0.89 -14.76
C SER A 61 -8.33 0.86 -13.30
N ILE A 62 -7.45 1.80 -12.94
CA ILE A 62 -6.94 1.96 -11.58
C ILE A 62 -7.73 3.07 -10.88
N GLN A 63 -8.30 2.75 -9.72
CA GLN A 63 -8.94 3.73 -8.85
C GLN A 63 -8.19 3.82 -7.52
N SER A 64 -7.61 4.99 -7.25
CA SER A 64 -6.97 5.28 -5.97
C SER A 64 -8.03 5.47 -4.90
N SER A 65 -8.20 4.46 -4.03
CA SER A 65 -9.14 4.57 -2.91
C SER A 65 -8.63 5.51 -1.82
N ASP A 66 -7.34 5.45 -1.52
CA ASP A 66 -6.68 6.23 -0.47
C ASP A 66 -5.20 6.43 -0.79
N VAL A 67 -4.58 7.46 -0.20
CA VAL A 67 -3.14 7.74 -0.31
C VAL A 67 -2.50 7.68 1.07
N VAL A 68 -1.51 6.81 1.24
CA VAL A 68 -0.78 6.68 2.53
C VAL A 68 0.31 7.74 2.61
N ARG A 69 0.16 8.69 3.54
CA ARG A 69 1.15 9.75 3.80
C ARG A 69 1.95 9.48 5.07
N TYR A 70 3.22 9.85 5.04
CA TYR A 70 4.13 9.75 6.21
C TYR A 70 4.21 11.04 7.04
N GLN A 71 3.79 12.17 6.46
CA GLN A 71 3.61 13.46 7.10
C GLN A 71 2.28 14.05 6.61
N GLU A 72 1.53 14.69 7.51
CA GLU A 72 0.44 15.58 7.11
C GLU A 72 1.07 16.89 6.63
N ALA A 73 0.57 17.40 5.51
CA ALA A 73 0.95 18.71 4.98
C ALA A 73 -0.02 19.75 5.53
#